data_AF-A0A2B4RLY0-F1
#
_entry.id   AF-A0A2B4RLY0-F1
#
_cell.length_a   1.000
_cell.length_b   1.000
_cell.length_c   1.000
_cell.angle_alpha   90.00
_cell.angle_beta   90.00
_cell.angle_gamma   90.00
#
_symmetry.space_group_name_H-M   'P 1'
#
loop_
_entity.id
_entity.type
_entity.pdbx_description
1 polymer ?
#
loop_
_entity_poly.entity_id
_entity_poly.type
_entity_poly.pdbx_seq_one_letter_code
_entity_poly.pdbx_strand_id
1 'polypeptide(L)'
;MADSEGQAFSETETKEDEVELDLEKCAAEFAEYCQVDVKNESKVMEDTIEDMLVRLDEFSHLADSIRNDSSQSLIEIIPQLHERSQELPTIFRKIDQLEAFVNAVKKNVDEMEESVSTAERELGSHKIQKVLKSIPGLRQMTQGPTKQDKNFSDWKAPAVFKTTDFLGQVSTEKLSAEGDVSQESATGNSSPNEPADDSTSHETDR
;
A
#
# COMPACT_ATOMS: atom_id res chain seq x y z
N MET A 1 -123.15 -9.39 39.16
CA MET A 1 -122.85 -9.65 40.58
C MET A 1 -122.30 -11.07 40.66
N ALA A 2 -121.13 -11.22 41.28
CA ALA A 2 -120.38 -12.44 41.65
C ALA A 2 -119.78 -13.24 40.47
N ASP A 3 -118.43 -13.25 40.27
CA ASP A 3 -117.37 -14.02 40.98
C ASP A 3 -117.36 -15.50 40.53
N SER A 4 -116.28 -16.27 40.35
CA SER A 4 -114.81 -16.20 40.51
C SER A 4 -114.27 -17.54 39.93
N GLU A 5 -112.95 -17.77 40.01
CA GLU A 5 -112.17 -19.01 39.73
C GLU A 5 -111.62 -19.10 38.29
N GLY A 6 -110.32 -19.16 38.01
CA GLY A 6 -109.14 -19.46 38.80
C GLY A 6 -108.38 -20.61 38.14
N GLN A 7 -107.29 -20.34 37.41
CA GLN A 7 -106.25 -21.36 37.20
C GLN A 7 -104.90 -20.72 36.88
N ALA A 8 -103.97 -20.93 37.80
CA ALA A 8 -102.57 -20.54 37.70
C ALA A 8 -101.86 -21.40 36.64
N PHE A 9 -101.15 -20.74 35.73
CA PHE A 9 -100.08 -21.34 34.96
C PHE A 9 -98.76 -20.81 35.51
N SER A 10 -98.01 -21.67 36.19
CA SER A 10 -96.64 -21.40 36.63
C SER A 10 -95.72 -21.57 35.42
N GLU A 11 -95.32 -20.46 34.82
CA GLU A 11 -94.30 -20.47 33.78
C GLU A 11 -92.93 -20.34 34.47
N THR A 12 -92.17 -21.42 34.40
CA THR A 12 -90.78 -21.50 34.87
C THR A 12 -89.92 -20.60 33.99
N GLU A 13 -89.51 -19.44 34.50
CA GLU A 13 -88.50 -18.58 33.90
C GLU A 13 -87.15 -19.32 33.82
N THR A 14 -86.78 -19.70 32.60
CA THR A 14 -85.40 -19.95 32.22
C THR A 14 -84.62 -18.64 32.35
N LYS A 15 -83.67 -18.60 33.28
CA LYS A 15 -82.70 -17.51 33.40
C LYS A 15 -81.78 -17.53 32.20
N GLU A 16 -82.00 -16.61 31.28
CA GLU A 16 -81.00 -16.23 30.29
C GLU A 16 -79.90 -15.49 31.06
N ASP A 17 -78.67 -16.03 31.02
CA ASP A 17 -77.48 -15.29 31.46
C ASP A 17 -77.32 -14.11 30.50
N GLU A 18 -77.94 -12.97 30.83
CA GLU A 18 -77.62 -11.69 30.22
C GLU A 18 -76.13 -11.47 30.40
N VAL A 19 -75.38 -11.51 29.29
CA VAL A 19 -74.04 -10.93 29.26
C VAL A 19 -74.26 -9.44 29.47
N GLU A 20 -74.23 -9.03 30.74
CA GLU A 20 -74.31 -7.63 31.13
C GLU A 20 -73.13 -6.93 30.47
N LEU A 21 -73.43 -6.21 29.39
CA LEU A 21 -72.47 -5.38 28.69
C LEU A 21 -72.08 -4.25 29.63
N ASP A 22 -70.91 -4.39 30.25
CA ASP A 22 -70.28 -3.35 31.04
C ASP A 22 -69.89 -2.19 30.11
N LEU A 23 -70.87 -1.34 29.87
CA LEU A 23 -70.77 -0.19 28.99
C LEU A 23 -69.71 0.79 29.51
N GLU A 24 -69.49 0.84 30.83
CA GLU A 24 -68.50 1.70 31.46
C GLU A 24 -67.09 1.21 31.16
N LYS A 25 -66.83 -0.10 31.32
CA LYS A 25 -65.56 -0.72 30.93
C LYS A 25 -65.32 -0.59 29.42
N CYS A 26 -66.33 -0.85 28.60
CA CYS A 26 -66.20 -0.76 27.14
C CYS A 26 -65.92 0.70 26.71
N ALA A 27 -66.61 1.68 27.30
CA ALA A 27 -66.36 3.09 27.05
C ALA A 27 -64.96 3.52 27.53
N ALA A 28 -64.48 2.99 28.67
CA ALA A 28 -63.14 3.27 29.19
C ALA A 28 -62.03 2.71 28.27
N GLU A 29 -62.19 1.47 27.80
CA GLU A 29 -61.28 0.83 26.84
C GLU A 29 -61.26 1.60 25.51
N PHE A 30 -62.41 2.07 25.01
CA PHE A 30 -62.44 2.91 23.81
C PHE A 30 -61.88 4.31 24.02
N ALA A 31 -62.04 4.90 25.20
CA ALA A 31 -61.49 6.21 25.54
C ALA A 31 -59.96 6.21 25.61
N GLU A 32 -59.34 5.06 25.92
CA GLU A 32 -57.89 4.90 25.92
C GLU A 32 -57.30 5.13 24.52
N TYR A 33 -57.96 4.66 23.46
CA TYR A 33 -57.52 4.93 22.07
C TYR A 33 -57.60 6.41 21.67
N CYS A 34 -58.41 7.22 22.37
CA CYS A 34 -58.50 8.66 22.15
C CYS A 34 -57.42 9.45 22.91
N GLN A 35 -56.71 8.80 23.85
CA GLN A 35 -55.62 9.41 24.63
C GLN A 35 -54.28 9.17 23.93
N VAL A 36 -54.06 9.84 22.81
CA VAL A 36 -52.73 9.89 22.18
C VAL A 36 -51.99 11.12 22.70
N ASP A 37 -50.84 10.93 23.33
CA ASP A 37 -49.94 12.04 23.69
C ASP A 37 -49.17 12.50 22.45
N VAL A 38 -49.85 13.29 21.63
CA VAL A 38 -49.33 13.87 20.39
C VAL A 38 -48.03 14.66 20.64
N LYS A 39 -47.86 15.26 21.83
CA LYS A 39 -46.66 16.04 22.14
C LYS A 39 -45.45 15.13 22.33
N ASN A 40 -45.62 14.02 23.05
CA ASN A 40 -44.55 13.05 23.23
C ASN A 40 -44.18 12.38 21.90
N GLU A 41 -45.16 11.95 21.12
CA GLU A 41 -44.92 11.33 19.81
C GLU A 41 -44.25 12.30 18.82
N SER A 42 -44.66 13.57 18.79
CA SER A 42 -43.98 14.61 17.98
C SER A 42 -42.53 14.76 18.39
N LYS A 43 -42.25 14.81 19.69
CA LYS A 43 -40.89 14.96 20.20
C LYS A 43 -40.01 13.75 19.85
N VAL A 44 -40.51 12.52 19.99
CA VAL A 44 -39.78 11.32 19.59
C VAL A 44 -39.45 11.35 18.10
N MET A 45 -40.39 11.82 17.27
CA MET A 45 -40.16 11.99 15.84
C MET A 45 -39.11 13.08 15.55
N GLU A 46 -39.18 14.23 16.21
CA GLU A 46 -38.19 15.31 16.11
C GLU A 46 -36.79 14.83 16.51
N ASP A 47 -36.65 14.15 17.65
CA ASP A 47 -35.38 13.60 18.14
C ASP A 47 -34.82 12.56 17.13
N THR A 48 -35.69 11.74 16.53
CA THR A 48 -35.29 10.77 15.49
C THR A 48 -34.83 11.47 14.22
N ILE A 49 -35.52 12.52 13.78
CA ILE A 49 -35.12 13.29 12.60
C ILE A 49 -33.76 13.95 12.83
N GLU A 50 -33.51 14.53 14.01
CA GLU A 50 -32.23 15.14 14.35
C GLU A 50 -31.09 14.11 14.31
N ASP A 51 -31.27 12.93 14.92
CA ASP A 51 -30.29 11.83 14.83
C ASP A 51 -30.03 11.43 13.36
N MET A 52 -31.09 11.33 12.55
CA MET A 52 -30.94 11.01 11.14
C MET A 52 -30.18 12.08 10.36
N LEU A 53 -30.39 13.36 10.66
CA LEU A 53 -29.67 14.48 10.03
C LEU A 53 -28.18 14.45 10.39
N VAL A 54 -27.84 14.21 11.66
CA VAL A 54 -26.44 14.06 12.09
C VAL A 54 -25.76 12.91 11.35
N ARG A 55 -26.38 11.73 11.30
CA ARG A 55 -25.81 10.57 10.58
C ARG A 55 -25.66 10.82 9.08
N LEU A 56 -26.56 11.60 8.48
CA LEU A 56 -26.48 11.96 7.05
C LEU A 56 -25.32 12.91 6.79
N ASP A 57 -25.05 13.85 7.70
CA ASP A 57 -23.88 14.72 7.63
C ASP A 57 -22.59 13.91 7.76
N GLU A 58 -22.51 13.00 8.73
CA GLU A 58 -21.36 12.09 8.89
C GLU A 58 -21.14 11.21 7.66
N PHE A 59 -22.22 10.66 7.08
CA PHE A 59 -22.12 9.88 5.85
C PHE A 59 -21.61 10.70 4.67
N SER A 60 -22.04 11.97 4.57
CA SER A 60 -21.58 12.89 3.53
C SER A 60 -20.08 13.18 3.67
N HIS A 61 -19.61 13.43 4.90
CA HIS A 61 -18.18 13.59 5.19
C HIS A 61 -17.37 12.35 4.83
N LEU A 62 -17.88 11.15 5.12
CA LEU A 62 -17.23 9.90 4.76
C LEU A 62 -17.17 9.72 3.23
N ALA A 63 -18.25 10.05 2.52
CA ALA A 63 -18.31 9.97 1.07
C ALA A 63 -17.30 10.93 0.41
N ASP A 64 -17.15 12.14 0.93
CA ASP A 64 -16.17 13.11 0.45
C ASP A 64 -14.73 12.66 0.76
N SER A 65 -14.50 12.07 1.93
CA SER A 65 -13.20 11.50 2.28
C SER A 65 -12.82 10.36 1.32
N ILE A 66 -13.74 9.43 1.03
CA ILE A 66 -13.52 8.34 0.07
C ILE A 66 -13.23 8.90 -1.33
N ARG A 67 -13.96 9.94 -1.76
CA ARG A 67 -13.72 10.59 -3.06
C ARG A 67 -12.33 11.23 -3.11
N ASN A 68 -11.93 11.92 -2.05
CA ASN A 68 -10.62 12.55 -1.95
C ASN A 68 -9.50 11.50 -1.98
N ASP A 69 -9.60 10.43 -1.18
CA ASP A 69 -8.62 9.36 -1.12
C ASP A 69 -8.49 8.61 -2.44
N SER A 70 -9.63 8.38 -3.11
CA SER A 70 -9.66 7.79 -4.45
C SER A 70 -8.96 8.70 -5.47
N SER A 71 -9.23 10.01 -5.39
CA SER A 71 -8.60 11.00 -6.27
C SER A 71 -7.10 11.08 -6.03
N GLN A 72 -6.65 11.12 -4.77
CA GLN A 72 -5.24 11.09 -4.40
C GLN A 72 -4.57 9.80 -4.91
N SER A 73 -5.21 8.65 -4.71
CA SER A 73 -4.68 7.37 -5.16
C SER A 73 -4.48 7.33 -6.67
N LEU A 74 -5.46 7.81 -7.44
CA LEU A 74 -5.43 7.77 -8.91
C LEU A 74 -4.53 8.84 -9.53
N ILE A 75 -4.49 10.04 -8.95
CA ILE A 75 -3.76 11.19 -9.51
C ILE A 75 -2.30 11.20 -9.05
N GLU A 76 -2.03 10.78 -7.82
CA GLU A 76 -0.72 10.92 -7.21
C GLU A 76 -0.05 9.57 -6.95
N ILE A 77 -0.67 8.72 -6.12
CA ILE A 77 0.00 7.54 -5.58
C ILE A 77 0.29 6.49 -6.66
N ILE A 78 -0.69 6.16 -7.49
CA ILE A 78 -0.52 5.15 -8.55
C ILE A 78 0.51 5.59 -9.60
N PRO A 79 0.48 6.83 -10.13
CA PRO A 79 1.51 7.30 -11.06
C PRO A 79 2.91 7.30 -10.46
N GLN A 80 3.07 7.78 -9.20
CA GLN A 80 4.36 7.76 -8.52
C GLN A 80 4.86 6.32 -8.32
N LEU A 81 3.99 5.40 -7.88
CA LEU A 81 4.33 3.99 -7.71
C LEU A 81 4.77 3.37 -9.05
N HIS A 82 4.05 3.68 -10.12
CA HIS A 82 4.39 3.21 -11.47
C HIS A 82 5.77 3.75 -11.90
N GLU A 83 6.05 5.04 -11.73
CA GLU A 83 7.35 5.63 -12.03
C GLU A 83 8.48 4.93 -11.26
N ARG A 84 8.34 4.74 -9.94
CA ARG A 84 9.34 4.00 -9.14
C ARG A 84 9.46 2.55 -9.56
N SER A 85 8.37 1.91 -9.99
CA SER A 85 8.39 0.54 -10.51
C SER A 85 9.19 0.45 -11.82
N GLN A 86 9.14 1.48 -12.67
CA GLN A 86 9.94 1.54 -13.90
C GLN A 86 11.45 1.66 -13.67
N GLU A 87 11.89 2.06 -12.48
CA GLU A 87 13.32 2.07 -12.10
C GLU A 87 13.84 0.67 -11.75
N LEU A 88 12.98 -0.25 -11.31
CA LEU A 88 13.37 -1.59 -10.87
C LEU A 88 14.10 -2.42 -11.94
N PRO A 89 13.66 -2.46 -13.22
CA PRO A 89 14.40 -3.15 -14.28
C PRO A 89 15.85 -2.69 -14.42
N THR A 90 16.12 -1.40 -14.19
CA THR A 90 17.49 -0.88 -14.25
C THR A 90 18.33 -1.42 -13.10
N ILE A 91 17.74 -1.53 -11.91
CA ILE A 91 18.40 -2.12 -10.74
C ILE A 91 18.65 -3.62 -10.97
N PHE A 92 17.65 -4.36 -11.46
CA PHE A 92 17.81 -5.78 -11.78
C PHE A 92 18.91 -6.00 -12.82
N ARG A 93 18.96 -5.19 -13.89
CA ARG A 93 20.05 -5.26 -14.88
C ARG A 93 21.42 -5.03 -14.25
N LYS A 94 21.53 -4.09 -13.30
CA LYS A 94 22.79 -3.85 -12.57
C LYS A 94 23.18 -5.06 -11.71
N ILE A 95 22.21 -5.72 -11.09
CA ILE A 95 22.43 -6.95 -10.32
C ILE A 95 22.92 -8.07 -11.26
N ASP A 96 22.27 -8.28 -12.41
CA ASP A 96 22.67 -9.30 -13.38
C ASP A 96 24.09 -9.05 -13.92
N GLN A 97 24.43 -7.79 -14.19
CA GLN A 97 25.78 -7.39 -14.62
C GLN A 97 26.83 -7.68 -13.54
N LEU A 98 26.49 -7.42 -12.28
CA LEU A 98 27.37 -7.72 -11.14
C LEU A 98 27.54 -9.24 -10.96
N GLU A 99 26.48 -10.02 -11.12
CA GLU A 99 26.56 -11.48 -11.05
C GLU A 99 27.45 -12.04 -12.17
N ALA A 100 27.27 -11.57 -13.41
CA ALA A 100 28.11 -11.95 -14.54
C ALA A 100 29.59 -11.60 -14.29
N PHE A 101 29.86 -10.42 -13.72
CA PHE A 101 31.19 -10.00 -13.33
C PHE A 101 31.81 -10.93 -12.28
N VAL A 102 31.09 -11.23 -11.20
CA VAL A 102 31.56 -12.13 -10.14
C VAL A 102 31.83 -13.53 -10.69
N ASN A 103 30.98 -14.03 -11.59
CA ASN A 103 31.20 -15.31 -12.26
C ASN A 103 32.45 -15.31 -13.14
N ALA A 104 32.73 -14.22 -13.85
CA ALA A 104 33.97 -14.06 -14.62
C ALA A 104 35.22 -14.02 -13.72
N VAL A 105 35.15 -13.29 -12.60
CA VAL A 105 36.21 -13.25 -11.57
C VAL A 105 36.49 -14.66 -11.05
N LYS A 106 35.43 -15.38 -10.65
CA LYS A 106 35.53 -16.74 -10.13
C LYS A 106 36.24 -17.66 -11.13
N LYS A 107 35.77 -17.69 -12.38
CA LYS A 107 36.36 -18.51 -13.43
C LYS A 107 37.86 -18.24 -13.61
N ASN A 108 38.25 -16.97 -13.61
CA ASN A 108 39.65 -16.58 -13.74
C ASN A 108 40.52 -17.01 -12.55
N VAL A 109 39.96 -16.95 -11.33
CA VAL A 109 40.65 -17.45 -10.13
C VAL A 109 40.80 -18.97 -10.19
N ASP A 110 39.74 -19.69 -10.58
CA ASP A 110 39.77 -21.15 -10.75
C ASP A 110 40.84 -21.57 -11.77
N GLU A 111 40.91 -20.89 -12.93
CA GLU A 111 41.94 -21.13 -13.97
C GLU A 111 43.36 -20.84 -13.45
N MET A 112 43.52 -19.77 -12.66
CA MET A 112 44.81 -19.42 -12.05
C MET A 112 45.24 -20.46 -11.02
N GLU A 113 44.33 -20.90 -10.15
CA GLU A 113 44.58 -21.93 -9.13
C GLU A 113 44.95 -23.27 -9.77
N GLU A 114 44.31 -23.66 -10.87
CA GLU A 114 44.65 -24.86 -11.63
C GLU A 114 46.04 -24.75 -12.29
N SER A 115 46.37 -23.58 -12.84
CA SER A 115 47.69 -23.31 -13.42
C SER A 115 48.80 -23.39 -12.37
N VAL A 116 48.59 -22.79 -11.20
CA VAL A 116 49.53 -22.86 -10.06
C VAL A 116 49.67 -24.29 -9.57
N SER A 117 48.57 -25.00 -9.33
CA SER A 117 48.58 -26.40 -8.92
C SER A 117 49.31 -27.31 -9.91
N THR A 118 49.17 -27.03 -11.21
CA THR A 118 49.89 -27.74 -12.28
C THR A 118 51.37 -27.41 -12.28
N ALA A 119 51.74 -26.14 -12.16
CA ALA A 119 53.13 -25.72 -12.05
C ALA A 119 53.81 -26.31 -10.81
N GLU A 120 53.14 -26.35 -9.66
CA GLU A 120 53.65 -26.98 -8.43
C GLU A 120 53.87 -28.49 -8.58
N ARG A 121 52.88 -29.19 -9.16
CA ARG A 121 52.97 -30.63 -9.45
C ARG A 121 54.12 -30.92 -10.41
N GLU A 122 54.28 -30.11 -11.44
CA GLU A 122 55.37 -30.24 -12.39
C GLU A 122 56.71 -29.86 -11.78
N LEU A 123 56.79 -28.84 -10.94
CA LEU A 123 58.03 -28.36 -10.35
C LEU A 123 58.52 -29.25 -9.19
N GLY A 124 57.67 -30.15 -8.67
CA GLY A 124 57.87 -30.98 -7.48
C GLY A 124 59.31 -31.33 -7.11
N SER A 125 59.59 -31.42 -5.80
CA SER A 125 60.93 -31.50 -5.15
C SER A 125 62.05 -32.24 -5.90
N HIS A 126 61.73 -33.32 -6.62
CA HIS A 126 62.67 -34.09 -7.43
C HIS A 126 63.20 -33.39 -8.71
N LYS A 127 62.51 -32.40 -9.28
CA LYS A 127 63.01 -31.59 -10.39
C LYS A 127 63.98 -30.52 -9.92
N ILE A 128 63.74 -29.91 -8.76
CA ILE A 128 64.67 -28.98 -8.10
C ILE A 128 65.98 -29.71 -7.80
N GLN A 129 65.91 -30.94 -7.28
CA GLN A 129 67.08 -31.82 -7.10
C GLN A 129 67.85 -32.09 -8.42
N LYS A 130 67.15 -32.24 -9.56
CA LYS A 130 67.78 -32.40 -10.88
C LYS A 130 68.39 -31.10 -11.43
N VAL A 131 67.76 -29.96 -11.17
CA VAL A 131 68.24 -28.63 -11.57
C VAL A 131 69.46 -28.24 -10.73
N LEU A 132 69.45 -28.48 -9.42
CA LEU A 132 70.60 -28.29 -8.53
C LEU A 132 71.78 -29.20 -8.94
N LYS A 133 71.51 -30.44 -9.39
CA LYS A 133 72.52 -31.34 -10.00
C LYS A 133 73.03 -30.86 -11.37
N SER A 134 72.41 -29.86 -11.98
CA SER A 134 72.73 -29.30 -13.30
C SER A 134 73.36 -27.89 -13.23
N ILE A 135 73.59 -27.34 -12.03
CA ILE A 135 74.26 -26.04 -11.84
C ILE A 135 75.77 -26.19 -12.14
N PRO A 136 76.35 -25.37 -13.04
CA PRO A 136 77.77 -25.42 -13.36
C PRO A 136 78.60 -24.87 -12.20
N GLY A 137 79.50 -25.71 -11.68
CA GLY A 137 80.31 -25.45 -10.48
C GLY A 137 80.63 -26.72 -9.70
N LEU A 138 79.75 -27.74 -9.78
CA LEU A 138 79.97 -29.08 -9.21
C LEU A 138 80.61 -30.09 -10.19
N ARG A 139 80.79 -29.70 -11.45
CA ARG A 139 81.50 -30.48 -12.47
C ARG A 139 82.56 -29.60 -13.13
N GLN A 140 83.68 -29.41 -12.45
CA GLN A 140 84.91 -29.18 -13.21
C GLN A 140 85.15 -30.42 -14.09
N MET A 141 85.56 -30.15 -15.32
CA MET A 141 86.02 -31.07 -16.36
C MET A 141 84.99 -31.44 -17.46
N THR A 142 85.44 -31.10 -18.67
CA THR A 142 85.02 -31.55 -20.01
C THR A 142 83.79 -30.90 -20.68
N GLN A 143 84.15 -29.86 -21.45
CA GLN A 143 83.61 -29.31 -22.70
C GLN A 143 82.43 -30.00 -23.41
N GLY A 144 81.53 -29.15 -23.92
CA GLY A 144 80.61 -29.44 -25.02
C GLY A 144 79.36 -28.54 -24.96
N PRO A 145 79.01 -27.77 -26.02
CA PRO A 145 77.83 -26.91 -26.00
C PRO A 145 76.61 -27.74 -26.41
N THR A 146 75.68 -27.97 -25.49
CA THR A 146 74.34 -28.46 -25.81
C THR A 146 73.32 -27.45 -25.35
N LYS A 147 72.82 -26.66 -26.31
CA LYS A 147 71.54 -25.95 -26.18
C LYS A 147 70.48 -27.01 -25.89
N GLN A 148 69.94 -27.02 -24.68
CA GLN A 148 68.66 -27.67 -24.40
C GLN A 148 67.65 -26.56 -24.17
N ASP A 149 66.97 -26.18 -25.24
CA ASP A 149 65.70 -25.47 -25.17
C ASP A 149 64.71 -26.40 -24.45
N LYS A 150 64.61 -26.26 -23.13
CA LYS A 150 63.49 -26.83 -22.37
C LYS A 150 62.33 -25.86 -22.52
N ASN A 151 61.61 -26.11 -23.58
CA ASN A 151 60.27 -25.61 -23.87
C ASN A 151 59.42 -25.61 -22.59
N PHE A 152 59.16 -24.43 -22.02
CA PHE A 152 57.94 -24.15 -21.26
C PHE A 152 56.78 -24.01 -22.26
N SER A 153 56.65 -24.97 -23.19
CA SER A 153 55.96 -24.75 -24.48
C SER A 153 54.47 -24.49 -24.39
N ASP A 154 53.84 -24.72 -23.24
CA ASP A 154 52.38 -24.67 -23.15
C ASP A 154 51.87 -23.68 -22.09
N TRP A 155 52.76 -22.86 -21.49
CA TRP A 155 52.28 -21.81 -20.58
C TRP A 155 51.59 -20.69 -21.38
N LYS A 156 50.26 -20.63 -21.27
CA LYS A 156 49.44 -19.55 -21.81
C LYS A 156 49.03 -18.63 -20.66
N ALA A 157 49.33 -17.35 -20.79
CA ALA A 157 48.90 -16.35 -19.81
C ALA A 157 47.36 -16.37 -19.65
N PRO A 158 46.84 -16.33 -18.41
CA PRO A 158 45.39 -16.26 -18.17
C PRO A 158 44.78 -15.02 -18.83
N ALA A 159 43.57 -15.18 -19.38
CA ALA A 159 42.86 -14.07 -20.01
C ALA A 159 42.39 -13.08 -18.93
N VAL A 160 42.95 -11.88 -18.91
CA VAL A 160 42.55 -10.83 -17.97
C VAL A 160 41.31 -10.12 -18.50
N PHE A 161 40.17 -10.22 -17.80
CA PHE A 161 38.97 -9.44 -18.15
C PHE A 161 39.11 -7.99 -17.68
N LYS A 162 38.43 -7.07 -18.36
CA LYS A 162 38.36 -5.68 -17.93
C LYS A 162 37.06 -5.45 -17.18
N THR A 163 37.15 -4.82 -16.02
CA THR A 163 35.98 -4.43 -15.21
C THR A 163 35.01 -3.53 -15.98
N THR A 164 35.52 -2.74 -16.94
CA THR A 164 34.72 -1.88 -17.82
C THR A 164 33.76 -2.67 -18.70
N ASP A 165 34.05 -3.93 -19.02
CA ASP A 165 33.20 -4.75 -19.89
C ASP A 165 31.92 -5.20 -19.17
N PHE A 166 31.89 -5.11 -17.84
CA PHE A 166 30.76 -5.49 -17.00
C PHE A 166 30.11 -4.29 -16.29
N LEU A 167 30.91 -3.29 -15.89
CA LEU A 167 30.44 -2.12 -15.11
C LEU A 167 30.43 -0.80 -15.91
N GLY A 168 30.86 -0.80 -17.17
CA GLY A 168 31.15 0.40 -17.97
C GLY A 168 29.98 1.25 -18.44
N GLN A 169 28.75 0.97 -18.00
CA GLN A 169 27.60 1.85 -18.26
C GLN A 169 27.02 2.39 -16.95
N VAL A 170 27.85 3.13 -16.22
CA VAL A 170 27.33 4.14 -15.30
C VAL A 170 26.90 5.32 -16.17
N SER A 171 25.65 5.32 -16.63
CA SER A 171 25.08 6.47 -17.34
C SER A 171 25.26 7.71 -16.49
N THR A 172 26.17 8.57 -16.93
CA THR A 172 26.37 9.90 -16.38
C THR A 172 25.43 10.82 -17.16
N GLU A 173 24.14 10.69 -16.90
CA GLU A 173 23.09 11.66 -17.28
C GLU A 173 22.30 11.85 -15.98
N LYS A 174 22.17 13.01 -15.34
CA LYS A 174 22.26 14.39 -15.78
C LYS A 174 22.46 15.24 -14.50
N LEU A 175 23.70 15.64 -14.21
CA LEU A 175 24.02 16.73 -13.27
C LEU A 175 24.66 17.84 -14.11
N SER A 176 23.84 18.81 -14.54
CA SER A 176 24.21 20.22 -14.73
C SER A 176 23.15 20.92 -15.59
N ALA A 177 22.32 21.73 -14.93
CA ALA A 177 21.83 23.02 -15.43
C ALA A 177 21.12 23.73 -14.26
N GLU A 178 21.90 24.31 -13.34
CA GLU A 178 21.52 25.55 -12.64
C GLU A 178 21.57 26.68 -13.69
N GLY A 179 20.77 27.75 -13.66
CA GLY A 179 19.72 28.19 -12.74
C GLY A 179 19.12 29.49 -13.28
N ASP A 180 18.06 29.98 -12.65
CA ASP A 180 17.88 31.41 -12.46
C ASP A 180 17.05 31.67 -11.20
N VAL A 181 17.60 32.52 -10.35
CA VAL A 181 17.04 32.97 -9.08
C VAL A 181 16.45 34.35 -9.32
N SER A 182 15.19 34.53 -8.96
CA SER A 182 14.69 35.85 -8.56
C SER A 182 13.73 35.67 -7.38
N GLN A 183 14.27 35.93 -6.20
CA GLN A 183 13.49 36.31 -5.03
C GLN A 183 13.11 37.78 -5.16
N GLU A 184 11.85 38.12 -4.95
CA GLU A 184 11.47 39.42 -4.41
C GLU A 184 10.42 39.21 -3.31
N SER A 185 10.73 39.72 -2.13
CA SER A 185 9.91 39.70 -0.92
C SER A 185 9.84 41.12 -0.36
N ALA A 186 8.64 41.67 -0.16
CA ALA A 186 8.28 42.69 0.84
C ALA A 186 6.79 43.08 0.66
N THR A 187 5.87 42.59 1.52
CA THR A 187 5.23 43.29 2.65
C THR A 187 4.44 44.57 2.33
N GLY A 188 3.13 44.55 2.63
CA GLY A 188 2.29 45.75 2.77
C GLY A 188 0.86 45.41 3.23
N ASN A 189 0.59 45.56 4.54
CA ASN A 189 -0.73 45.50 5.18
C ASN A 189 -1.71 46.56 4.64
N SER A 190 -3.00 46.23 4.54
CA SER A 190 -4.10 46.89 5.31
C SER A 190 -5.49 46.39 4.88
N SER A 191 -6.27 45.87 5.83
CA SER A 191 -7.75 45.97 5.86
C SER A 191 -8.14 47.33 6.51
N PRO A 192 -9.41 47.77 6.66
CA PRO A 192 -10.71 47.33 6.12
C PRO A 192 -11.61 48.52 5.64
N ASN A 193 -12.76 48.25 4.99
CA ASN A 193 -14.03 49.02 5.04
C ASN A 193 -15.03 48.36 4.08
N GLU A 194 -16.10 47.70 4.51
CA GLU A 194 -17.40 48.16 5.09
C GLU A 194 -18.52 47.85 4.07
N PRO A 195 -19.72 47.44 4.50
CA PRO A 195 -20.74 46.88 3.63
C PRO A 195 -21.71 47.96 3.13
N ALA A 196 -22.17 47.84 1.88
CA ALA A 196 -23.30 48.62 1.39
C ALA A 196 -24.60 47.92 1.79
N ASP A 197 -25.27 48.53 2.77
CA ASP A 197 -26.69 48.47 3.05
C ASP A 197 -27.48 48.97 1.82
N ASP A 198 -28.46 48.19 1.35
CA ASP A 198 -29.64 48.76 0.68
C ASP A 198 -30.87 48.01 1.19
N SER A 199 -31.65 48.76 1.96
CA SER A 199 -32.84 48.32 2.68
C SER A 199 -34.09 48.83 1.98
N THR A 200 -35.13 47.98 1.97
CA THR A 200 -36.57 48.34 1.92
C THR A 200 -37.13 48.66 0.52
N SER A 201 -38.19 48.01 0.02
CA SER A 201 -39.56 48.16 0.55
C SER A 201 -40.58 47.22 -0.11
N HIS A 202 -41.55 46.76 0.70
CA HIS A 202 -43.00 46.59 0.42
C HIS A 202 -43.44 45.61 -0.71
N GLU A 203 -44.49 44.79 -0.62
CA GLU A 203 -45.82 45.00 -0.03
C GLU A 203 -46.58 43.65 0.03
N THR A 204 -47.27 43.41 1.14
CA THR A 204 -48.30 42.38 1.31
C THR A 204 -49.65 42.88 0.78
N ASP A 205 -50.33 42.13 -0.09
CA ASP A 205 -51.81 42.04 -0.06
C ASP A 205 -52.34 40.82 -0.86
N ARG A 206 -53.40 40.23 -0.28
CA ARG A 206 -54.29 39.13 -0.69
C ARG A 206 -53.85 37.66 -0.60
#